data_AF-A0A0Q0RIB9-F1
#
_entry.id   AF-A0A0Q0RIB9-F1
#
_cell.length_a   1.000
_cell.length_b   1.000
_cell.length_c   1.000
_cell.angle_alpha   90.00
_cell.angle_beta   90.00
_cell.angle_gamma   90.00
#
_symmetry.space_group_name_H-M   'P 1'
#
loop_
_entity.id
_entity.type
_entity.pdbx_description
1 polymer ?
#
loop_
_entity_poly.entity_id
_entity_poly.type
_entity_poly.pdbx_seq_one_letter_code
_entity_poly.pdbx_strand_id
1 'polypeptide(L)'
;MAKDKLFILFTIISVVSIIFFIASLNGLVFQNPSVTRLINISKLGSWQYWILVASFIIFIYFVYETSAYVNDIFKFKKMINTESKKIFLKNLPELEKISKKFGGSYKIKLNEVKKRWNIKTKN
;
A
#
# COMPACT_ATOMS: atom_id res chain seq x y z
N MET A 1 13.52 -5.62 -10.35
CA MET A 1 13.83 -6.98 -9.87
C MET A 1 14.08 -7.07 -8.37
N ALA A 2 15.02 -6.32 -7.77
CA ALA A 2 15.22 -6.36 -6.31
C ALA A 2 14.05 -5.71 -5.51
N LYS A 3 13.48 -4.61 -6.02
CA LYS A 3 12.32 -3.93 -5.40
C LYS A 3 11.06 -4.79 -5.34
N ASP A 4 10.84 -5.63 -6.34
CA ASP A 4 9.64 -6.46 -6.46
C ASP A 4 9.65 -7.58 -5.40
N LYS A 5 10.83 -8.18 -5.16
CA LYS A 5 11.03 -9.17 -4.08
C LYS A 5 10.88 -8.57 -2.68
N LEU A 6 11.42 -7.36 -2.47
CA LEU A 6 11.24 -6.60 -1.22
C LEU A 6 9.77 -6.27 -0.95
N PHE A 7 9.02 -5.88 -1.98
CA PHE A 7 7.59 -5.60 -1.87
C PHE A 7 6.79 -6.84 -1.46
N ILE A 8 7.08 -8.01 -2.08
CA ILE A 8 6.44 -9.28 -1.71
C ILE A 8 6.76 -9.65 -0.26
N LEU A 9 8.02 -9.51 0.16
CA LEU A 9 8.45 -9.77 1.53
C LEU A 9 7.71 -8.87 2.54
N PHE A 10 7.65 -7.56 2.28
CA PHE A 10 6.92 -6.63 3.14
C PHE A 10 5.42 -6.93 3.18
N THR A 11 4.85 -7.38 2.06
CA THR A 11 3.44 -7.79 2.00
C THR A 11 3.18 -9.00 2.89
N ILE A 12 4.05 -10.02 2.84
CA ILE A 12 3.93 -11.22 3.69
C ILE A 12 4.06 -10.85 5.16
N ILE A 13 5.07 -10.03 5.52
CA ILE A 13 5.28 -9.57 6.89
C ILE A 13 4.06 -8.78 7.40
N SER A 14 3.46 -7.94 6.55
CA SER A 14 2.25 -7.19 6.89
C SER A 14 1.07 -8.10 7.19
N VAL A 15 0.80 -9.10 6.32
CA VAL A 15 -0.29 -10.07 6.53
C VAL A 15 -0.09 -10.84 7.84
N VAL A 16 1.12 -11.32 8.10
CA VAL A 16 1.47 -12.01 9.35
C VAL A 16 1.25 -11.09 10.56
N SER A 17 1.68 -9.83 10.47
CA SER A 17 1.52 -8.84 11.55
C SER A 17 0.05 -8.55 11.87
N ILE A 18 -0.82 -8.49 10.86
CA ILE A 18 -2.26 -8.31 11.05
C ILE A 18 -2.87 -9.51 11.79
N ILE A 19 -2.46 -10.74 11.45
CA ILE A 19 -2.93 -11.96 12.13
C ILE A 19 -2.54 -11.92 13.61
N PHE A 20 -1.29 -11.57 13.92
CA PHE A 20 -0.81 -11.43 15.30
C PHE A 20 -1.52 -10.31 16.06
N PHE A 21 -1.82 -9.19 15.39
CA PHE A 21 -2.58 -8.09 15.99
C PHE A 21 -3.99 -8.53 16.39
N ILE A 22 -4.72 -9.19 15.47
CA ILE A 22 -6.08 -9.70 15.72
C ILE A 22 -6.08 -10.74 16.83
N ALA A 23 -5.12 -11.66 16.83
CA ALA A 23 -5.00 -12.68 17.87
C ALA A 23 -4.73 -12.07 19.25
N SER A 24 -3.84 -11.06 19.30
CA SER A 24 -3.50 -10.37 20.54
C SER A 24 -4.67 -9.55 21.07
N LEU A 25 -5.39 -8.84 20.20
CA LEU A 25 -6.64 -8.14 20.54
C LEU A 25 -7.69 -9.09 21.12
N ASN A 26 -7.95 -10.23 20.46
CA ASN A 26 -8.92 -11.21 20.92
C ASN A 26 -8.56 -11.81 22.29
N GLY A 27 -7.28 -12.10 22.51
CA GLY A 27 -6.83 -12.66 23.78
C GLY A 27 -6.80 -11.66 24.94
N LEU A 28 -6.44 -10.39 24.68
CA LEU A 28 -6.29 -9.37 25.74
C LEU A 28 -7.58 -8.57 26.00
N VAL A 29 -8.23 -8.10 24.94
CA VAL A 29 -9.39 -7.19 25.05
C VAL A 29 -10.68 -7.96 25.21
N PHE A 30 -10.86 -9.03 24.43
CA PHE A 30 -12.09 -9.83 24.44
C PHE A 30 -12.02 -11.04 25.38
N GLN A 31 -10.88 -11.23 26.07
CA GLN A 31 -10.62 -12.35 26.98
C GLN A 31 -10.98 -13.72 26.40
N ASN A 32 -10.93 -13.86 25.07
CA ASN A 32 -11.29 -15.11 24.39
C ASN A 32 -10.01 -15.90 24.07
N PRO A 33 -9.71 -16.97 24.82
CA PRO A 33 -8.46 -17.72 24.64
C PRO A 33 -8.48 -18.63 23.41
N SER A 34 -9.57 -18.73 22.67
CA SER A 34 -9.71 -19.67 21.55
C SER A 34 -8.71 -19.36 20.43
N VAL A 35 -8.52 -18.08 20.12
CA VAL A 35 -7.60 -17.62 19.07
C VAL A 35 -6.14 -17.68 19.53
N THR A 36 -5.86 -17.36 20.80
CA THR A 36 -4.49 -17.41 21.34
C THR A 36 -3.99 -18.84 21.57
N ARG A 37 -4.89 -19.79 21.88
CA ARG A 37 -4.58 -21.22 21.97
C ARG A 37 -4.25 -21.83 20.61
N LEU A 38 -4.96 -21.45 19.54
CA LEU A 38 -4.68 -21.89 18.17
C LEU A 38 -3.26 -21.56 17.71
N ILE A 39 -2.73 -20.43 18.16
CA ILE A 39 -1.40 -19.93 17.77
C ILE A 39 -0.37 -20.23 18.89
N ASN A 40 -0.78 -20.96 19.95
CA ASN A 40 0.02 -21.34 21.12
C ASN A 40 0.70 -20.14 21.84
N ILE A 41 0.15 -18.93 21.70
CA ILE A 41 0.69 -17.70 22.28
C ILE A 41 0.45 -17.67 23.80
N SER A 42 -0.53 -18.43 24.28
CA SER A 42 -0.90 -18.48 25.71
C SER A 42 0.21 -18.96 26.64
N LYS A 43 1.24 -19.66 26.12
CA LYS A 43 2.41 -20.08 26.91
C LYS A 43 3.47 -18.99 27.10
N LEU A 44 3.37 -17.88 26.35
CA LEU A 44 4.38 -16.82 26.34
C LEU A 44 4.14 -15.76 27.44
N GLY A 45 3.12 -15.89 28.28
CA GLY A 45 2.89 -14.96 29.40
C GLY A 45 2.78 -13.49 28.95
N SER A 46 3.52 -12.58 29.58
CA SER A 46 3.48 -11.13 29.32
C SER A 46 3.95 -10.71 27.91
N TRP A 47 4.54 -11.60 27.12
CA TRP A 47 4.98 -11.32 25.75
C TRP A 47 3.82 -10.95 24.81
N GLN A 48 2.60 -11.37 25.13
CA GLN A 48 1.42 -11.03 24.33
C GLN A 48 1.20 -9.51 24.23
N TYR A 49 1.53 -8.75 25.28
CA TYR A 49 1.46 -7.28 25.26
C TYR A 49 2.51 -6.67 24.32
N TRP A 50 3.74 -7.19 24.33
CA TRP A 50 4.81 -6.73 23.44
C TRP A 50 4.50 -7.03 21.98
N ILE A 51 3.92 -8.20 21.70
CA ILE A 51 3.45 -8.57 20.35
C ILE A 51 2.36 -7.60 19.90
N LEU A 52 1.39 -7.28 20.75
CA LEU A 52 0.34 -6.32 20.43
C LEU A 52 0.93 -4.94 20.06
N VAL A 53 1.85 -4.42 20.88
CA VAL A 53 2.49 -3.12 20.64
C VAL A 53 3.29 -3.14 19.34
N ALA A 54 4.09 -4.18 19.10
CA ALA A 54 4.87 -4.31 17.88
C ALA A 54 3.99 -4.39 16.63
N SER A 55 2.93 -5.22 16.66
CA SER A 55 1.99 -5.34 15.56
C SER A 55 1.21 -4.04 15.32
N PHE A 56 0.91 -3.27 16.36
CA PHE A 56 0.24 -1.97 16.23
C PHE A 56 1.12 -0.93 15.53
N ILE A 57 2.41 -0.86 15.86
CA ILE A 57 3.37 0.04 15.19
C ILE A 57 3.48 -0.33 13.70
N ILE A 58 3.63 -1.61 13.38
CA ILE A 58 3.67 -2.10 11.99
C ILE A 58 2.36 -1.78 11.26
N PHE A 59 1.22 -1.96 11.94
CA PHE A 59 -0.08 -1.66 11.38
C PHE A 59 -0.20 -0.17 11.02
N ILE A 60 0.20 0.75 11.90
CA ILE A 60 0.20 2.19 11.61
C ILE A 60 1.08 2.51 10.39
N TYR A 61 2.29 1.95 10.34
CA TYR A 61 3.19 2.13 9.21
C TYR A 61 2.56 1.64 7.90
N PHE A 62 1.93 0.46 7.93
CA PHE A 62 1.27 -0.10 6.75
C PHE A 62 0.06 0.71 6.30
N VAL A 63 -0.75 1.21 7.24
CA VAL A 63 -1.87 2.12 6.96
C VAL A 63 -1.36 3.39 6.30
N TYR A 64 -0.28 3.98 6.82
CA TYR A 64 0.34 5.17 6.24
C TYR A 64 0.80 4.93 4.79
N GLU A 65 1.60 3.90 4.53
CA GLU A 65 2.08 3.57 3.19
C GLU A 65 0.94 3.25 2.22
N THR A 66 -0.06 2.49 2.67
CA THR A 66 -1.24 2.14 1.86
C THR A 66 -2.03 3.39 1.50
N SER A 67 -2.22 4.32 2.44
CA SER A 67 -2.92 5.58 2.19
C SER A 67 -2.21 6.44 1.16
N ALA A 68 -0.87 6.53 1.23
CA ALA A 68 -0.07 7.26 0.26
C ALA A 68 -0.15 6.61 -1.14
N TYR A 69 -0.08 5.28 -1.20
CA TYR A 69 -0.21 4.51 -2.44
C TYR A 69 -1.58 4.70 -3.11
N VAL A 70 -2.67 4.62 -2.34
CA VAL A 70 -4.04 4.82 -2.82
C VAL A 70 -4.25 6.27 -3.29
N ASN A 71 -3.71 7.24 -2.55
CA ASN A 71 -3.81 8.65 -2.93
C ASN A 71 -3.11 8.92 -4.28
N ASP A 72 -1.93 8.35 -4.51
CA ASP A 72 -1.23 8.48 -5.79
C ASP A 72 -2.03 7.88 -6.96
N ILE A 73 -2.66 6.71 -6.76
CA ILE A 73 -3.54 6.10 -7.77
C ILE A 73 -4.75 7.00 -8.04
N PHE A 74 -5.38 7.52 -7.00
CA PHE A 74 -6.55 8.38 -7.12
C PHE A 74 -6.22 9.68 -7.85
N LYS A 75 -5.11 10.33 -7.49
CA LYS A 75 -4.59 11.52 -8.18
C LYS A 75 -4.31 11.23 -9.65
N PHE A 76 -3.65 10.12 -9.96
CA PHE A 76 -3.40 9.73 -11.36
C PHE A 76 -4.70 9.58 -12.14
N LYS A 77 -5.67 8.85 -11.60
CA LYS A 77 -6.97 8.64 -12.25
C LYS A 77 -7.72 9.96 -12.46
N LYS A 78 -7.65 10.88 -11.50
CA LYS A 78 -8.26 12.22 -11.61
C LYS A 78 -7.57 13.08 -12.67
N MET A 79 -6.24 13.11 -12.68
CA MET A 79 -5.46 13.94 -13.60
C MET A 79 -5.51 13.42 -15.04
N ILE A 80 -5.52 12.10 -15.24
CA ILE A 80 -5.54 11.50 -16.57
C ILE A 80 -6.91 11.60 -17.26
N ASN A 81 -7.98 11.68 -16.48
CA ASN A 81 -9.36 11.78 -16.99
C ASN A 81 -9.82 13.23 -17.18
N THR A 82 -8.89 14.19 -17.25
CA THR A 82 -9.23 15.60 -17.45
C THR A 82 -9.50 15.89 -18.93
N GLU A 83 -10.60 16.59 -19.22
CA GLU A 83 -11.01 16.98 -20.58
C GLU A 83 -10.20 18.16 -21.16
N SER A 84 -9.51 18.92 -20.31
CA SER A 84 -8.72 20.08 -20.73
C SER A 84 -7.25 19.75 -20.97
N LYS A 85 -6.77 19.97 -22.21
CA LYS A 85 -5.35 19.86 -22.58
C LYS A 85 -4.42 20.67 -21.67
N LYS A 86 -4.83 21.89 -21.31
CA LYS A 86 -4.03 22.81 -20.49
C LYS A 86 -3.82 22.26 -19.09
N ILE A 87 -4.88 21.70 -18.48
CA ILE A 87 -4.80 21.09 -17.16
C ILE A 87 -3.98 19.79 -17.22
N PHE A 88 -4.15 18.99 -18.27
CA PHE A 88 -3.34 17.80 -18.49
C PHE A 88 -1.84 18.12 -18.59
N LEU A 89 -1.46 19.12 -19.40
CA LEU A 89 -0.07 19.54 -19.55
C LEU A 89 0.53 20.04 -18.23
N LYS A 90 -0.24 20.78 -17.42
CA LYS A 90 0.19 21.23 -16.09
C LYS A 90 0.49 20.05 -15.15
N ASN A 91 -0.31 18.99 -15.22
CA ASN A 91 -0.19 17.80 -14.38
C ASN A 91 0.74 16.71 -14.97
N LEU A 92 1.28 16.92 -16.18
CA LEU A 92 2.09 15.94 -16.89
C LEU A 92 3.33 15.46 -16.11
N PRO A 93 4.12 16.33 -15.43
CA PRO A 93 5.27 15.88 -14.66
C PRO A 93 4.89 14.95 -13.50
N GLU A 94 3.75 15.22 -12.85
CA GLU A 94 3.24 14.39 -11.75
C GLU A 94 2.72 13.05 -12.26
N LEU A 95 2.00 13.06 -13.40
CA LEU A 95 1.56 11.85 -14.10
C LEU A 95 2.75 10.97 -14.54
N GLU A 96 3.85 11.57 -15.01
CA GLU A 96 5.08 10.86 -15.35
C GLU A 96 5.76 10.26 -14.12
N LYS A 97 5.84 11.01 -13.03
CA LYS A 97 6.37 10.52 -11.74
C LYS A 97 5.57 9.31 -11.25
N ILE A 98 4.24 9.39 -11.25
CA ILE A 98 3.37 8.30 -10.82
C ILE A 98 3.47 7.13 -11.80
N SER A 99 3.36 7.34 -13.11
CA SER A 99 3.49 6.23 -14.08
C SER A 99 4.86 5.54 -14.03
N LYS A 100 5.95 6.25 -13.72
CA LYS A 100 7.26 5.65 -13.49
C LYS A 100 7.32 4.86 -12.18
N LYS A 101 6.66 5.35 -11.12
CA LYS A 101 6.55 4.67 -9.82
C LYS A 101 5.77 3.35 -9.91
N PHE A 102 4.62 3.34 -10.61
CA PHE A 102 3.73 2.18 -10.68
C PHE A 102 3.99 1.27 -11.90
N GLY A 103 4.60 1.80 -12.97
CA GLY A 103 4.98 1.03 -14.16
C GLY A 103 3.80 0.46 -14.97
N GLY A 104 4.13 -0.42 -15.92
CA GLY A 104 3.17 -1.22 -16.69
C GLY A 104 1.98 -0.45 -17.27
N SER A 105 0.77 -0.82 -16.84
CA SER A 105 -0.51 -0.26 -17.32
C SER A 105 -0.60 1.27 -17.16
N TYR A 106 0.00 1.85 -16.12
CA TYR A 106 -0.03 3.30 -15.90
C TYR A 106 0.78 4.06 -16.95
N LYS A 107 1.91 3.49 -17.40
CA LYS A 107 2.69 4.05 -18.51
C LYS A 107 1.92 3.96 -19.83
N ILE A 108 1.25 2.83 -20.07
CA ILE A 108 0.45 2.62 -21.29
C ILE A 108 -0.68 3.66 -21.36
N LYS A 109 -1.47 3.79 -20.28
CA LYS A 109 -2.56 4.78 -20.19
C LYS A 109 -2.06 6.21 -20.39
N LEU A 110 -0.92 6.57 -19.78
CA LEU A 110 -0.34 7.90 -19.97
C LEU A 110 0.06 8.14 -21.43
N ASN A 111 0.65 7.15 -22.08
CA ASN A 111 1.06 7.25 -23.48
C ASN A 111 -0.13 7.34 -24.44
N GLU A 112 -1.21 6.60 -24.19
CA GLU A 112 -2.46 6.72 -24.96
C GLU A 112 -3.04 8.14 -24.92
N VAL A 113 -3.03 8.75 -23.73
CA VAL A 113 -3.53 10.12 -23.55
C VAL A 113 -2.59 11.13 -24.20
N LYS A 114 -1.27 10.97 -24.05
CA LYS A 114 -0.29 11.80 -24.76
C LYS A 114 -0.45 11.75 -26.28
N LYS A 115 -0.73 10.55 -26.83
CA LYS A 115 -1.05 10.36 -28.26
C LYS A 115 -2.32 11.11 -28.65
N ARG A 116 -3.41 10.98 -27.88
CA ARG A 116 -4.67 11.73 -28.12
C ARG A 116 -4.45 13.24 -28.21
N TRP A 117 -3.55 13.79 -27.41
CA TRP A 117 -3.24 15.22 -27.38
C TRP A 117 -2.10 15.66 -28.32
N ASN A 118 -1.55 14.76 -29.14
CA ASN A 118 -0.38 14.98 -30.01
C ASN A 118 0.83 15.57 -29.27
N ILE A 119 1.09 15.10 -28.05
CA ILE A 119 2.24 15.54 -27.25
C ILE A 119 3.43 14.65 -27.59
N LYS A 120 4.57 15.23 -27.99
CA LYS A 120 5.80 14.48 -28.29
C LYS A 120 6.26 13.71 -27.04
N THR A 121 6.22 12.39 -27.11
CA THR A 121 6.86 11.50 -26.13
C THR A 121 8.37 11.56 -26.36
N LYS A 122 9.12 12.12 -25.40
CA LYS A 122 10.57 11.87 -25.33
C LYS A 122 10.73 10.41 -24.89
N ASN A 123 11.22 9.58 -25.80
CA ASN A 123 11.62 8.20 -25.52
C ASN A 123 12.74 8.18 -24.48
#